data_AF-A0A3D9USJ6-F1
#
_entry.id   AF-A0A3D9USJ6-F1
#
_cell.length_a   1.000
_cell.length_b   1.000
_cell.length_c   1.000
_cell.angle_alpha   90.00
_cell.angle_beta   90.00
_cell.angle_gamma   90.00
#
_symmetry.space_group_name_H-M   'P 1'
#
loop_
_entity.id
_entity.type
_entity.pdbx_description
1 polymer ?
#
loop_
_entity_poly.entity_id
_entity_poly.type
_entity_poly.pdbx_seq_one_letter_code
_entity_poly.pdbx_strand_id
1 'polypeptide(L)'
;PVLVIDEVGYIPFEPEAANLFFQLVSSRYERASLIVTSNKNFARWGEVFGDDTVAAAMIDRLVHHAEVIALKGDSYRLKNRELGRVPAAATEENQ
;
A
#
# COMPACT_ATOMS: atom_id res chain seq x y z
N PRO A 1 11.03 -12.31 14.78
CA PRO A 1 10.79 -12.85 13.42
C PRO A 1 10.06 -11.79 12.57
N VAL A 2 10.44 -11.62 11.31
CA VAL A 2 9.85 -10.63 10.39
C VAL A 2 8.74 -11.30 9.57
N LEU A 3 7.62 -10.59 9.37
CA LEU A 3 6.57 -10.99 8.43
C LEU A 3 6.56 -9.99 7.26
N VAL A 4 6.49 -10.49 6.04
CA VAL A 4 6.34 -9.68 4.82
C VAL A 4 4.98 -9.96 4.23
N ILE A 5 4.22 -8.91 3.95
CA ILE A 5 2.93 -8.96 3.29
C ILE A 5 3.04 -8.16 2.00
N ASP A 6 2.85 -8.84 0.88
CA ASP A 6 3.00 -8.26 -0.45
C ASP A 6 1.63 -7.92 -1.04
N GLU A 7 1.59 -6.89 -1.90
CA GLU A 7 0.44 -6.48 -2.72
C GLU A 7 -0.86 -6.15 -1.94
N VAL A 8 -0.74 -5.55 -0.74
CA VAL A 8 -1.92 -5.13 0.04
C VAL A 8 -2.74 -4.10 -0.74
N GLY A 9 -4.02 -4.38 -0.88
CA GLY A 9 -4.96 -3.50 -1.57
C GLY A 9 -4.99 -3.62 -3.08
N TYR A 10 -4.35 -4.62 -3.69
CA TYR A 10 -4.56 -4.89 -5.12
C TYR A 10 -6.02 -5.25 -5.43
N ILE A 11 -6.65 -6.06 -4.58
CA ILE A 11 -8.09 -6.38 -4.61
C ILE A 11 -8.70 -5.92 -3.27
N PRO A 12 -9.92 -5.34 -3.27
CA PRO A 12 -10.63 -5.03 -2.04
C PRO A 12 -10.80 -6.27 -1.15
N PHE A 13 -10.65 -6.09 0.16
CA PHE A 13 -10.91 -7.17 1.10
C PHE A 13 -12.41 -7.37 1.31
N GLU A 14 -12.79 -8.63 1.46
CA GLU A 14 -14.05 -8.96 2.11
C GLU A 14 -14.00 -8.51 3.58
N PRO A 15 -15.13 -8.14 4.20
CA PRO A 15 -15.16 -7.63 5.57
C PRO A 15 -14.45 -8.54 6.59
N GLU A 16 -14.61 -9.86 6.45
CA GLU A 16 -13.94 -10.86 7.29
C GLU A 16 -12.42 -10.82 7.11
N ALA A 17 -11.93 -10.69 5.88
CA ALA A 17 -10.51 -10.60 5.58
C ALA A 17 -9.88 -9.31 6.12
N ALA A 18 -10.61 -8.18 6.01
CA ALA A 18 -10.20 -6.91 6.61
C ALA A 18 -10.04 -7.02 8.14
N ASN A 19 -10.99 -7.68 8.81
CA ASN A 19 -10.92 -7.94 10.25
C ASN A 19 -9.73 -8.83 10.63
N LEU A 20 -9.49 -9.91 9.89
CA LEU A 20 -8.33 -10.78 10.13
C LEU A 20 -7.01 -10.02 9.93
N PHE A 21 -6.92 -9.19 8.90
CA PHE A 21 -5.75 -8.35 8.67
C PHE A 21 -5.54 -7.35 9.82
N PHE A 22 -6.61 -6.76 10.35
CA PHE A 22 -6.52 -5.85 11.51
C PHE A 22 -6.02 -6.57 12.76
N GLN A 23 -6.50 -7.79 13.02
CA GLN A 23 -6.03 -8.61 14.13
C GLN A 23 -4.55 -8.97 13.96
N LEU A 24 -4.12 -9.32 12.75
CA LEU A 24 -2.72 -9.58 12.43
C LEU A 24 -1.84 -8.37 12.73
N VAL A 25 -2.19 -7.19 12.19
CA VAL A 25 -1.45 -5.95 12.43
C VAL A 25 -1.42 -5.61 13.92
N SER A 26 -2.56 -5.68 14.60
CA SER A 26 -2.67 -5.40 16.04
C SER A 26 -1.85 -6.37 16.89
N SER A 27 -1.76 -7.65 16.51
CA SER A 27 -0.96 -8.64 17.25
C SER A 27 0.54 -8.41 17.14
N ARG A 28 0.98 -7.72 16.08
CA ARG A 28 2.39 -7.45 15.79
C ARG A 28 2.82 -6.04 16.17
N TYR A 29 1.87 -5.11 16.25
CA TYR A 29 2.08 -3.75 16.72
C TYR A 29 2.89 -3.73 18.03
N GLU A 30 3.99 -2.98 18.03
CA GLU A 30 4.95 -2.87 19.15
C GLU A 30 5.59 -4.19 19.64
N ARG A 31 5.45 -5.29 18.89
CA ARG A 31 5.91 -6.62 19.30
C ARG A 31 6.83 -7.29 18.29
N ALA A 32 6.57 -7.14 16.99
CA ALA A 32 7.38 -7.77 15.95
C ALA A 32 7.28 -7.03 14.60
N SER A 33 8.39 -6.95 13.87
CA SER A 33 8.48 -6.19 12.62
C SER A 33 7.58 -6.73 11.52
N LEU A 34 7.03 -5.81 10.72
CA LEU A 34 6.19 -6.08 9.55
C LEU A 34 6.72 -5.26 8.36
N ILE A 35 6.79 -5.87 7.18
CA ILE A 35 6.98 -5.16 5.91
C ILE A 35 5.70 -5.33 5.10
N VAL A 36 5.16 -4.23 4.61
CA VAL A 36 3.97 -4.21 3.77
C VAL A 36 4.28 -3.50 2.47
N THR A 37 3.91 -4.10 1.34
CA THR A 37 3.92 -3.43 0.03
C THR A 37 2.49 -3.14 -0.41
N SER A 38 2.29 -2.01 -1.09
CA SER A 38 1.02 -1.66 -1.71
C SER A 38 1.27 -0.81 -2.94
N ASN A 39 0.44 -0.98 -3.97
CA ASN A 39 0.38 -0.10 -5.12
C ASN A 39 -0.67 1.02 -4.96
N LYS A 40 -1.36 1.09 -3.81
CA LYS A 40 -2.35 2.12 -3.50
C LYS A 40 -1.81 3.08 -2.45
N ASN A 41 -2.03 4.37 -2.68
CA ASN A 41 -1.81 5.40 -1.67
C ASN A 41 -2.76 5.19 -0.49
N PHE A 42 -2.35 5.59 0.72
CA PHE A 42 -3.16 5.47 1.94
C PHE A 42 -4.57 6.08 1.83
N ALA A 43 -4.72 7.16 1.06
CA ALA A 43 -6.03 7.77 0.80
C ALA A 43 -7.05 6.85 0.09
N ARG A 44 -6.58 5.78 -0.58
CA ARG A 44 -7.42 4.78 -1.25
C ARG A 44 -7.62 3.51 -0.43
N TRP A 45 -7.11 3.46 0.80
CA TRP A 45 -7.25 2.27 1.64
C TRP A 45 -8.67 2.10 2.20
N GLY A 46 -9.51 3.15 2.22
CA GLY A 46 -10.94 3.00 2.48
C GLY A 46 -11.61 2.02 1.52
N GLU A 47 -11.26 2.07 0.23
CA GLU A 47 -11.74 1.12 -0.79
C GLU A 47 -11.26 -0.32 -0.55
N VAL A 48 -10.15 -0.49 0.17
CA VAL A 48 -9.53 -1.79 0.44
C VAL A 48 -10.12 -2.43 1.68
N PHE A 49 -10.33 -1.65 2.74
CA PHE A 49 -10.77 -2.12 4.05
C PHE A 49 -12.27 -1.94 4.32
N GLY A 50 -13.00 -1.39 3.36
CA GLY A 50 -14.47 -1.22 3.40
C GLY A 50 -14.89 0.22 3.68
N ASP A 51 -14.24 0.89 4.63
CA ASP A 51 -14.48 2.31 4.93
C ASP A 51 -13.21 3.03 5.42
N ASP A 52 -13.27 4.37 5.40
CA ASP A 52 -12.16 5.24 5.79
C ASP A 52 -11.82 5.16 7.28
N THR A 53 -12.77 4.77 8.14
CA THR A 53 -12.56 4.69 9.60
C THR A 53 -11.69 3.49 9.93
N VAL A 54 -12.01 2.32 9.38
CA VAL A 54 -11.21 1.09 9.54
C VAL A 54 -9.84 1.27 8.89
N ALA A 55 -9.80 1.87 7.70
CA ALA A 55 -8.54 2.16 7.02
C ALA A 55 -7.64 3.07 7.85
N ALA A 56 -8.16 4.17 8.39
CA ALA A 56 -7.39 5.09 9.23
C ALA A 56 -6.83 4.39 10.48
N ALA A 57 -7.64 3.57 11.17
CA ALA A 57 -7.20 2.82 12.34
C ALA A 57 -6.12 1.77 12.02
N MET A 58 -6.15 1.19 10.81
CA MET A 58 -5.11 0.30 10.31
C MET A 58 -3.82 1.04 10.03
N ILE A 59 -3.92 2.14 9.27
CA ILE A 59 -2.77 2.95 8.86
C ILE A 59 -2.06 3.46 10.10
N ASP A 60 -2.79 4.03 11.07
CA ASP A 60 -2.23 4.52 12.33
C ASP A 60 -1.32 3.50 13.01
N ARG A 61 -1.79 2.26 13.16
CA ARG A 61 -0.99 1.15 13.75
C ARG A 61 0.22 0.78 12.90
N LEU A 62 0.08 0.77 11.58
CA LEU A 62 1.18 0.42 10.68
C LEU A 62 2.27 1.50 10.68
N VAL A 63 1.88 2.78 10.67
CA VAL A 63 2.84 3.89 10.46
C VAL A 63 3.47 4.42 11.75
N HIS A 64 2.87 4.20 12.92
CA HIS A 64 3.36 4.78 14.18
C HIS A 64 4.84 4.45 14.46
N HIS A 65 5.29 3.23 14.14
CA HIS A 65 6.68 2.78 14.29
C HIS A 65 7.27 2.24 12.98
N ALA A 66 6.94 2.87 11.84
CA ALA A 66 7.44 2.43 10.53
C ALA A 66 8.13 3.54 9.74
N GLU A 67 9.00 3.11 8.83
CA GLU A 67 9.54 3.94 7.77
C GLU A 67 8.69 3.76 6.51
N VAL A 68 8.11 4.85 6.00
CA VAL A 68 7.27 4.82 4.79
C VAL A 68 8.12 5.20 3.58
N ILE A 69 8.34 4.23 2.69
CA ILE A 69 9.13 4.43 1.47
C ILE A 69 8.19 4.57 0.27
N ALA A 70 8.06 5.78 -0.26
CA ALA A 70 7.32 6.04 -1.49
C ALA A 70 8.19 5.76 -2.72
N LEU A 71 7.86 4.69 -3.46
CA LEU A 71 8.56 4.33 -4.69
C LEU A 71 7.96 5.05 -5.90
N LYS A 72 8.82 5.60 -6.76
CA LYS A 72 8.45 6.24 -8.03
C LYS A 72 9.34 5.69 -9.14
N GLY A 73 8.82 5.70 -10.37
CA GLY A 73 9.56 5.33 -11.57
C GLY A 73 8.81 4.35 -12.45
N ASP A 74 9.39 4.08 -13.61
CA ASP A 74 8.81 3.18 -14.60
C ASP A 74 8.85 1.72 -14.10
N SER A 75 7.88 0.94 -14.56
CA SER A 75 7.82 -0.49 -14.26
C SER A 75 9.09 -1.19 -14.76
N TYR A 76 9.83 -1.80 -13.83
CA TYR A 76 11.02 -2.59 -14.19
C TYR A 76 10.68 -3.78 -15.12
N ARG A 77 9.45 -4.30 -15.04
CA ARG A 77 8.95 -5.38 -15.91
C ARG A 77 8.90 -4.97 -17.38
N LEU A 78 8.79 -3.66 -17.65
CA LEU A 78 8.73 -3.09 -19.01
C LEU A 78 10.11 -2.67 -19.53
N LYS A 79 11.16 -2.63 -18.70
CA LYS A 79 12.47 -2.06 -19.04
C LYS A 79 13.15 -2.71 -20.26
N ASN A 80 12.89 -3.99 -20.52
CA ASN A 80 13.45 -4.73 -21.67
C ASN A 80 12.39 -5.10 -22.73
N ARG A 81 11.16 -4.62 -22.56
CA ARG A 81 10.12 -4.75 -23.58
C ARG A 81 10.05 -3.39 -24.27
N GLU A 82 10.53 -3.30 -25.51
CA GLU A 82 10.32 -2.12 -26.36
C GLU A 82 8.82 -1.98 -26.72
N LEU A 83 7.97 -1.79 -25.72
CA LEU A 83 6.63 -1.27 -25.91
C LEU A 83 6.80 0.23 -25.74
N GLY A 84 6.85 0.90 -26.89
CA GLY A 84 7.32 2.27 -27.06
C GLY A 84 7.01 3.18 -25.87
N ARG A 85 8.06 3.87 -25.40
CA ARG A 85 7.92 5.04 -24.53
C ARG A 85 6.79 5.91 -25.09
N VAL A 86 5.64 5.93 -24.42
CA VAL A 86 4.83 7.12 -24.44
C VAL A 86 5.57 8.06 -23.48
N PRO A 87 6.11 9.19 -23.95
CA PRO A 87 6.72 10.15 -23.05
C PRO A 87 5.69 10.45 -21.96
N ALA A 88 6.11 10.44 -20.69
CA ALA A 88 5.30 11.04 -19.64
C ALA A 88 4.91 12.42 -20.16
N ALA A 89 3.61 12.60 -20.44
CA ALA A 89 3.08 13.87 -20.91
C ALA A 89 3.63 14.92 -19.94
N ALA A 90 4.35 15.90 -20.50
CA ALA A 90 4.76 17.07 -19.76
C ALA A 90 3.53 17.52 -18.97
N THR A 91 3.63 17.47 -17.65
CA THR A 91 2.68 18.20 -16.83
C THR A 91 2.96 19.65 -17.21
N GLU A 92 2.10 20.18 -18.08
CA GLU A 92 2.03 21.59 -18.37
C GLU A 92 1.71 22.27 -17.04
N GLU A 93 2.75 22.68 -16.32
CA GLU A 93 2.66 23.89 -15.50
C GLU A 93 2.47 25.04 -16.49
N ASN A 94 1.22 25.41 -16.71
CA ASN A 94 0.90 26.73 -17.18
C ASN A 94 -0.37 27.24 -16.47
N GLN A 95 -0.12 28.21 -15.58
CA GLN A 95 -1.02 29.07 -14.80
C GLN A 95 -1.45 28.56 -13.43
#